data_AF-A0A935YDM7-F1
#
_entry.id   AF-A0A935YDM7-F1
#
_cell.length_a   1.000
_cell.length_b   1.000
_cell.length_c   1.000
_cell.angle_alpha   90.00
_cell.angle_beta   90.00
_cell.angle_gamma   90.00
#
_symmetry.space_group_name_H-M   'P 1'
#
loop_
_entity.id
_entity.type
_entity.pdbx_description
1 polymer ?
#
loop_
_entity_poly.entity_id
_entity_poly.type
_entity_poly.pdbx_seq_one_letter_code
_entity_poly.pdbx_strand_id
1 'polypeptide(L)'
;MKNFGRSIFAMALGLAATFAFCTPAPAQTLDHYTLIMAWLPGQCLVKPELPLCADLTLKDPAGRNLTLIGLRPDPRANSVPMRDCDPMTGAFSTPLFEGEVDTLATKSCHLPPVNLSEELARTLAEVMPSVAQCAERRFWASYGSCSMLSQERYFDRAVSRALEARQSLLNITIAGGIGSRVKLDTLVNAFMEQYGEASAASLQIVCGRSEKRNQSVLTEIRIKLRQQGTMRPLGPESFWQETGTTLRHRCPEQFLIAEAGQPVPDPIAKPSLPGTIDLPQMPDIPEPEAPVIEAPVIGVPTITSPAAPAPVTPATTTTAPATTAPPDPTKPQPMDTEPMQIIPPMQ
;
A
#
# COMPACT_ATOMS: atom_id res chain seq x y z
N MET A 1 -43.39 97.14 -11.34
CA MET A 1 -44.37 96.77 -12.38
C MET A 1 -44.10 95.33 -12.82
N LYS A 2 -45.17 94.57 -13.07
CA LYS A 2 -45.39 93.55 -14.13
C LYS A 2 -44.18 93.18 -15.03
N ASN A 3 -43.98 91.95 -15.50
CA ASN A 3 -44.73 90.68 -15.42
C ASN A 3 -43.85 89.56 -16.03
N PHE A 4 -44.17 88.27 -15.76
CA PHE A 4 -43.85 87.07 -16.57
C PHE A 4 -42.35 86.81 -16.92
N GLY A 5 -41.77 85.62 -16.76
CA GLY A 5 -42.32 84.30 -16.43
C GLY A 5 -41.76 83.24 -17.39
N ARG A 6 -41.42 82.05 -16.87
CA ARG A 6 -41.45 80.71 -17.53
C ARG A 6 -40.65 79.71 -16.71
N SER A 7 -41.34 78.71 -16.16
CA SER A 7 -40.71 77.51 -15.63
C SER A 7 -39.98 76.74 -16.74
N ILE A 8 -38.76 76.29 -16.47
CA ILE A 8 -38.16 75.15 -17.16
C ILE A 8 -37.72 74.18 -16.06
N PHE A 9 -38.51 73.13 -15.86
CA PHE A 9 -38.13 72.00 -15.02
C PHE A 9 -37.11 71.17 -15.79
N ALA A 10 -35.82 71.44 -15.57
CA ALA A 10 -34.74 70.62 -16.10
C ALA A 10 -34.65 69.32 -15.29
N MET A 11 -35.33 68.27 -15.75
CA MET A 11 -35.28 66.93 -15.16
C MET A 11 -33.90 66.32 -15.42
N ALA A 12 -32.96 66.53 -14.49
CA ALA A 12 -31.62 65.97 -14.54
C ALA A 12 -31.69 64.45 -14.35
N LEU A 13 -31.80 63.72 -15.46
CA LEU A 13 -31.81 62.26 -15.49
C LEU A 13 -30.40 61.74 -15.15
N GLY A 14 -30.17 61.46 -13.86
CA GLY A 14 -28.89 60.95 -13.39
C GLY A 14 -28.58 59.58 -13.96
N LEU A 15 -27.67 59.51 -14.92
CA LEU A 15 -27.02 58.25 -15.32
C LEU A 15 -26.11 57.79 -14.19
N ALA A 16 -26.69 57.09 -13.21
CA ALA A 16 -25.93 56.30 -12.26
C ALA A 16 -25.28 55.13 -13.02
N ALA A 17 -24.04 55.31 -13.45
CA ALA A 17 -23.23 54.24 -13.99
C ALA A 17 -23.00 53.20 -12.90
N THR A 18 -23.84 52.17 -12.87
CA THR A 18 -23.65 50.99 -12.02
C THR A 18 -22.41 50.26 -12.50
N PHE A 19 -21.26 50.63 -11.95
CA PHE A 19 -20.06 49.80 -12.02
C PHE A 19 -20.41 48.46 -11.38
N ALA A 20 -20.64 47.46 -12.24
CA ALA A 20 -20.70 46.08 -11.80
C ALA A 20 -19.32 45.74 -11.22
N PHE A 21 -19.22 45.75 -9.89
CA PHE A 21 -18.07 45.23 -9.18
C PHE A 21 -18.01 43.73 -9.46
N CYS A 22 -17.32 43.38 -10.55
CA CYS A 22 -16.90 42.02 -10.82
C CYS A 22 -15.92 41.65 -9.71
N THR A 23 -16.45 41.08 -8.63
CA THR A 23 -15.63 40.54 -7.55
C THR A 23 -14.69 39.52 -8.18
N PRO A 24 -13.36 39.71 -8.11
CA PRO A 24 -12.45 38.74 -8.68
C PRO A 24 -12.75 37.38 -8.05
N ALA A 25 -13.02 36.38 -8.88
CA ALA A 25 -13.18 35.01 -8.41
C ALA A 25 -11.95 34.67 -7.56
N PRO A 26 -12.11 34.19 -6.31
CA PRO A 26 -11.01 34.05 -5.37
C PRO A 26 -9.83 33.31 -6.02
N ALA A 27 -8.70 34.01 -6.11
CA ALA A 27 -7.50 33.49 -6.75
C ALA A 27 -7.08 32.18 -6.05
N GLN A 28 -6.70 31.21 -6.88
CA GLN A 28 -6.54 29.78 -6.57
C GLN A 28 -6.12 29.48 -5.12
N THR A 29 -7.00 28.77 -4.40
CA THR A 29 -6.90 28.50 -2.94
C THR A 29 -5.89 27.42 -2.55
N LEU A 30 -5.17 26.86 -3.53
CA LEU A 30 -4.19 25.79 -3.34
C LEU A 30 -3.03 26.20 -2.42
N ASP A 31 -2.66 25.30 -1.52
CA ASP A 31 -1.52 25.46 -0.60
C ASP A 31 -0.44 24.40 -0.87
N HIS A 32 -0.87 23.13 -0.85
CA HIS A 32 -0.01 21.97 -1.04
C HIS A 32 -0.74 20.85 -1.76
N TYR A 33 0.01 19.84 -2.16
CA TYR A 33 -0.54 18.54 -2.54
C TYR A 33 -0.25 17.54 -1.43
N THR A 34 -1.17 16.63 -1.15
CA THR A 34 -0.88 15.42 -0.37
C THR A 34 -0.74 14.24 -1.32
N LEU A 35 0.47 13.69 -1.44
CA LEU A 35 0.67 12.36 -2.01
C LEU A 35 0.15 11.34 -1.00
N ILE A 36 -0.84 10.54 -1.39
CA ILE A 36 -1.48 9.54 -0.55
C ILE A 36 -1.10 8.16 -1.06
N MET A 37 -0.49 7.35 -0.20
CA MET A 37 -0.03 6.00 -0.48
C MET A 37 -0.68 5.00 0.49
N ALA A 38 -1.21 3.88 -0.01
CA ALA A 38 -1.73 2.78 0.79
C ALA A 38 -0.63 1.80 1.22
N TRP A 39 -0.79 1.21 2.40
CA TRP A 39 -0.23 -0.11 2.71
C TRP A 39 -1.33 -1.15 2.54
N LEU A 40 -1.41 -1.75 1.33
CA LEU A 40 -2.56 -2.57 0.93
C LEU A 40 -2.80 -3.78 1.87
N PRO A 41 -1.78 -4.56 2.32
CA PRO A 41 -2.00 -5.64 3.28
C PRO A 41 -2.66 -5.16 4.59
N GLY A 42 -2.35 -3.94 5.01
CA GLY A 42 -2.94 -3.34 6.21
C GLY A 42 -4.38 -2.92 6.00
N GLN A 43 -4.71 -2.41 4.81
CA GLN A 43 -6.11 -2.16 4.43
C GLN A 43 -6.90 -3.47 4.40
N CYS A 44 -6.32 -4.57 3.91
CA CYS A 44 -6.94 -5.90 3.94
C CYS A 44 -7.15 -6.47 5.34
N LEU A 45 -6.24 -6.22 6.30
CA LEU A 45 -6.48 -6.60 7.71
C LEU A 45 -7.57 -5.77 8.41
N VAL A 46 -7.92 -4.61 7.87
CA VAL A 46 -8.98 -3.72 8.40
C VAL A 46 -10.31 -3.94 7.67
N LYS A 47 -10.25 -4.24 6.36
CA LYS A 47 -11.38 -4.45 5.44
C LYS A 47 -11.08 -5.63 4.50
N PRO A 48 -11.21 -6.88 4.97
CA PRO A 48 -10.93 -8.06 4.16
C PRO A 48 -11.89 -8.23 2.98
N GLU A 49 -13.03 -7.53 2.98
CA GLU A 49 -14.04 -7.52 1.91
C GLU A 49 -13.66 -6.69 0.67
N LEU A 50 -12.54 -5.96 0.70
CA LEU A 50 -12.07 -5.20 -0.48
C LEU A 50 -11.62 -6.16 -1.60
N PRO A 51 -12.07 -6.00 -2.85
CA PRO A 51 -11.67 -6.92 -3.93
C PRO A 51 -10.16 -6.96 -4.22
N LEU A 52 -9.40 -5.93 -3.85
CA LEU A 52 -7.92 -5.91 -3.94
C LEU A 52 -7.22 -6.85 -2.95
N CYS A 53 -7.96 -7.47 -2.03
CA CYS A 53 -7.43 -8.40 -1.04
C CYS A 53 -7.55 -9.85 -1.49
N ALA A 54 -8.34 -10.13 -2.54
CA ALA A 54 -8.32 -11.43 -3.20
C ALA A 54 -6.92 -11.66 -3.80
N ASP A 55 -6.38 -12.85 -3.56
CA ASP A 55 -5.09 -13.34 -4.08
C ASP A 55 -3.85 -12.46 -3.80
N LEU A 56 -3.94 -11.46 -2.92
CA LEU A 56 -2.82 -10.57 -2.58
C LEU A 56 -1.76 -11.32 -1.76
N THR A 57 -0.59 -11.56 -2.36
CA THR A 57 0.56 -12.24 -1.73
C THR A 57 1.79 -11.34 -1.60
N LEU A 58 2.84 -11.82 -0.93
CA LEU A 58 4.14 -11.16 -0.89
C LEU A 58 4.90 -11.17 -2.23
N LYS A 59 4.49 -12.01 -3.20
CA LYS A 59 5.10 -12.00 -4.54
C LYS A 59 4.72 -10.72 -5.29
N ASP A 60 3.49 -10.28 -5.10
CA ASP A 60 2.90 -9.11 -5.72
C ASP A 60 3.60 -7.83 -5.25
N PRO A 61 3.95 -6.90 -6.15
CA PRO A 61 4.57 -5.63 -5.76
C PRO A 61 3.72 -4.85 -4.74
N ALA A 62 2.39 -4.94 -4.84
CA ALA A 62 1.43 -4.31 -3.94
C ALA A 62 1.36 -4.94 -2.53
N GLY A 63 1.84 -6.19 -2.36
CA GLY A 63 1.90 -6.86 -1.06
C GLY A 63 3.14 -6.51 -0.23
N ARG A 64 4.13 -5.85 -0.84
CA ARG A 64 5.42 -5.52 -0.22
C ARG A 64 5.92 -4.09 -0.47
N ASN A 65 5.12 -3.24 -1.11
CA ASN A 65 5.41 -1.82 -1.31
C ASN A 65 4.18 -0.97 -1.04
N LEU A 66 4.41 0.30 -0.70
CA LEU A 66 3.41 1.34 -0.76
C LEU A 66 2.81 1.47 -2.18
N THR A 67 1.49 1.51 -2.28
CA THR A 67 0.77 1.73 -3.55
C THR A 67 0.10 3.10 -3.56
N LEU A 68 -0.04 3.72 -4.73
CA LEU A 68 -0.67 5.04 -4.87
C LEU A 68 -2.19 4.95 -4.60
N ILE A 69 -2.72 5.92 -3.85
CA ILE A 69 -4.16 6.23 -3.81
C ILE A 69 -4.44 7.49 -4.65
N GLY A 70 -3.56 8.49 -4.62
CA GLY A 70 -3.64 9.68 -5.48
C GLY A 70 -2.85 10.87 -4.94
N LEU A 71 -2.87 11.98 -5.69
CA LEU A 71 -2.14 13.22 -5.38
C LEU A 71 -3.14 14.37 -5.13
N ARG A 72 -3.71 14.43 -3.92
CA ARG A 72 -4.80 15.38 -3.63
C ARG A 72 -4.29 16.83 -3.57
N PRO A 73 -4.90 17.80 -4.26
CA PRO A 73 -4.68 19.23 -3.98
C PRO A 73 -5.40 19.61 -2.68
N ASP A 74 -4.69 20.21 -1.72
CA ASP A 74 -5.24 20.66 -0.44
C ASP A 74 -5.26 22.21 -0.38
N PRO A 75 -6.39 22.82 0.05
CA PRO A 75 -6.52 24.27 0.13
C PRO A 75 -5.77 24.84 1.34
N ARG A 76 -5.52 26.14 1.31
CA ARG A 76 -5.07 26.90 2.48
C ARG A 76 -6.10 26.81 3.60
N ALA A 77 -5.64 26.87 4.85
CA ALA A 77 -6.52 26.97 6.01
C ALA A 77 -7.58 28.08 5.82
N ASN A 78 -8.82 27.79 6.21
CA ASN A 78 -9.99 28.66 6.08
C ASN A 78 -10.41 29.03 4.63
N SER A 79 -9.90 28.34 3.61
CA SER A 79 -10.34 28.50 2.22
C SER A 79 -11.40 27.46 1.82
N VAL A 80 -12.04 27.66 0.67
CA VAL A 80 -13.01 26.71 0.09
C VAL A 80 -12.35 25.33 -0.11
N PRO A 81 -12.98 24.21 0.29
CA PRO A 81 -12.47 22.86 0.03
C PRO A 81 -12.17 22.61 -1.45
N MET A 82 -10.98 22.13 -1.76
CA MET A 82 -10.63 21.64 -3.09
C MET A 82 -11.13 20.20 -3.27
N ARG A 83 -12.44 20.08 -3.49
CA ARG A 83 -13.10 18.81 -3.79
C ARG A 83 -14.24 19.01 -4.79
N ASP A 84 -14.51 17.98 -5.59
CA ASP A 84 -15.63 17.90 -6.52
C ASP A 84 -15.63 19.05 -7.56
N CYS A 85 -14.44 19.52 -7.97
CA CYS A 85 -14.28 20.63 -8.92
C CYS A 85 -14.60 20.27 -10.37
N ASP A 86 -14.76 18.98 -10.68
CA ASP A 86 -15.29 18.54 -11.97
C ASP A 86 -16.83 18.62 -11.90
N PRO A 87 -17.50 19.43 -12.75
CA PRO A 87 -18.96 19.51 -12.76
C PRO A 87 -19.62 18.16 -13.06
N MET A 88 -18.91 17.22 -13.67
CA MET A 88 -19.42 15.88 -13.96
C MET A 88 -19.48 14.97 -12.73
N THR A 89 -18.82 15.32 -11.62
CA THR A 89 -18.80 14.53 -10.36
C THR A 89 -20.20 14.26 -9.79
N GLY A 90 -21.15 15.18 -10.03
CA GLY A 90 -22.56 15.03 -9.65
C GLY A 90 -23.53 14.95 -10.83
N ALA A 91 -23.08 15.15 -12.07
CA ALA A 91 -23.96 15.17 -13.25
C ALA A 91 -24.33 13.77 -13.76
N PHE A 92 -23.48 12.76 -13.51
CA PHE A 92 -23.73 11.37 -13.87
C PHE A 92 -24.34 10.57 -12.71
N SER A 93 -25.63 10.78 -12.47
CA SER A 93 -26.47 9.75 -11.85
C SER A 93 -26.88 8.74 -12.92
N THR A 94 -25.92 7.97 -13.45
CA THR A 94 -26.26 6.83 -14.32
C THR A 94 -27.06 5.82 -13.51
N PRO A 95 -28.27 5.42 -13.94
CA PRO A 95 -29.01 4.38 -13.25
C PRO A 95 -28.18 3.09 -13.31
N LEU A 96 -28.18 2.34 -12.20
CA LEU A 96 -27.61 0.99 -12.17
C LEU A 96 -28.33 0.13 -13.20
N PHE A 97 -27.57 -0.71 -13.92
CA PHE A 97 -28.18 -1.68 -14.82
C PHE A 97 -28.92 -2.76 -14.02
N GLU A 98 -29.88 -3.44 -14.65
CA GLU A 98 -30.65 -4.49 -13.97
C GLU A 98 -29.72 -5.64 -13.54
N GLY A 99 -29.74 -5.95 -12.23
CA GLY A 99 -28.82 -6.92 -11.61
C GLY A 99 -27.48 -6.35 -11.14
N GLU A 100 -27.20 -5.06 -11.36
CA GLU A 100 -25.97 -4.42 -10.90
C GLU A 100 -26.03 -4.04 -9.41
N VAL A 101 -24.97 -4.38 -8.66
CA VAL A 101 -24.86 -4.08 -7.22
C VAL A 101 -24.28 -2.68 -7.02
N ASP A 102 -24.88 -1.90 -6.11
CA ASP A 102 -24.49 -0.51 -5.81
C ASP A 102 -23.14 -0.41 -5.05
N THR A 103 -22.04 -0.79 -5.70
CA THR A 103 -20.70 -0.81 -5.09
C THR A 103 -19.92 0.48 -5.32
N LEU A 104 -18.86 0.67 -4.54
CA LEU A 104 -17.92 1.78 -4.73
C LEU A 104 -17.18 1.70 -6.07
N ALA A 105 -16.87 0.49 -6.54
CA ALA A 105 -16.24 0.24 -7.83
C ALA A 105 -17.20 0.61 -8.97
N THR A 106 -18.45 0.13 -8.92
CA THR A 106 -19.54 0.49 -9.86
C THR A 106 -19.67 2.00 -10.02
N LYS A 107 -19.85 2.74 -8.92
CA LYS A 107 -19.94 4.21 -8.93
C LYS A 107 -18.69 4.88 -9.51
N SER A 108 -17.52 4.31 -9.29
CA SER A 108 -16.26 4.85 -9.81
C SER A 108 -16.10 4.56 -11.31
N CYS A 109 -16.53 3.40 -11.80
CA CYS A 109 -16.50 3.02 -13.21
C CYS A 109 -17.58 3.71 -14.06
N HIS A 110 -18.66 4.17 -13.45
CA HIS A 110 -19.68 5.01 -14.08
C HIS A 110 -19.22 6.45 -14.35
N LEU A 111 -18.14 6.91 -13.71
CA LEU A 111 -17.51 8.19 -14.05
C LEU A 111 -16.78 8.11 -15.41
N PRO A 112 -16.64 9.23 -16.14
CA PRO A 112 -15.88 9.28 -17.38
C PRO A 112 -14.45 8.73 -17.22
N PRO A 113 -13.94 7.96 -18.19
CA PRO A 113 -12.55 7.50 -18.16
C PRO A 113 -11.58 8.68 -18.19
N VAL A 114 -10.45 8.51 -17.52
CA VAL A 114 -9.34 9.47 -17.61
C VAL A 114 -8.62 9.29 -18.95
N ASN A 115 -8.37 10.39 -19.65
CA ASN A 115 -7.63 10.42 -20.90
C ASN A 115 -6.13 10.46 -20.61
N LEU A 116 -5.48 9.29 -20.73
CA LEU A 116 -4.06 9.07 -20.50
C LEU A 116 -3.41 8.40 -21.71
N SER A 117 -2.11 8.63 -21.90
CA SER A 117 -1.30 7.78 -22.78
C SER A 117 -1.29 6.32 -22.30
N GLU A 118 -1.17 5.37 -23.24
CA GLU A 118 -1.19 3.93 -22.92
C GLU A 118 -0.08 3.53 -21.94
N GLU A 119 1.11 4.13 -22.11
CA GLU A 119 2.24 3.95 -21.22
C GLU A 119 1.93 4.44 -19.79
N LEU A 120 1.43 5.67 -19.64
CA LEU A 120 1.07 6.22 -18.33
C LEU A 120 -0.09 5.45 -17.69
N ALA A 121 -1.08 4.99 -18.46
CA ALA A 121 -2.17 4.16 -17.96
C ALA A 121 -1.67 2.82 -17.41
N ARG A 122 -0.71 2.17 -18.11
CA ARG A 122 -0.07 0.93 -17.64
C ARG A 122 0.72 1.15 -16.36
N THR A 123 1.62 2.15 -16.32
CA THR A 123 2.42 2.44 -15.12
C THR A 123 1.54 2.91 -13.95
N LEU A 124 0.45 3.63 -14.22
CA LEU A 124 -0.55 3.97 -13.21
C LEU A 124 -1.17 2.71 -12.59
N ALA A 125 -1.58 1.72 -13.39
CA ALA A 125 -2.13 0.46 -12.87
C ALA A 125 -1.10 -0.33 -12.03
N GLU A 126 0.19 -0.31 -12.40
CA GLU A 126 1.28 -0.95 -11.64
C GLU A 126 1.57 -0.31 -10.28
N VAL A 127 1.35 1.01 -10.13
CA VAL A 127 1.52 1.72 -8.84
C VAL A 127 0.23 1.87 -8.06
N MET A 128 -0.92 1.86 -8.73
CA MET A 128 -2.27 2.04 -8.18
C MET A 128 -3.16 0.85 -8.55
N PRO A 129 -3.08 -0.31 -7.85
CA PRO A 129 -3.88 -1.49 -8.16
C PRO A 129 -5.39 -1.24 -8.12
N SER A 130 -5.84 -0.21 -7.40
CA SER A 130 -7.23 0.25 -7.36
C SER A 130 -7.77 0.78 -8.69
N VAL A 131 -6.94 0.95 -9.73
CA VAL A 131 -7.37 1.16 -11.12
C VAL A 131 -8.26 0.02 -11.61
N ALA A 132 -8.07 -1.21 -11.12
CA ALA A 132 -8.98 -2.33 -11.40
C ALA A 132 -10.43 -2.12 -10.90
N GLN A 133 -10.67 -1.09 -10.09
CA GLN A 133 -11.98 -0.64 -9.61
C GLN A 133 -12.29 0.82 -10.02
N CYS A 134 -11.64 1.31 -11.09
CA CYS A 134 -11.79 2.66 -11.63
C CYS A 134 -11.53 3.80 -10.61
N ALA A 135 -10.72 3.54 -9.57
CA ALA A 135 -10.48 4.48 -8.49
C ALA A 135 -9.78 5.76 -8.97
N GLU A 136 -9.03 5.71 -10.08
CA GLU A 136 -8.43 6.85 -10.75
C GLU A 136 -9.49 7.84 -11.27
N ARG A 137 -10.61 7.36 -11.83
CA ARG A 137 -11.71 8.22 -12.31
C ARG A 137 -12.34 8.98 -11.15
N ARG A 138 -12.61 8.25 -10.05
CA ARG A 138 -13.16 8.83 -8.84
C ARG A 138 -12.21 9.83 -8.20
N PHE A 139 -10.92 9.52 -8.11
CA PHE A 139 -9.94 10.43 -7.53
C PHE A 139 -9.74 11.67 -8.42
N TRP A 140 -9.78 11.51 -9.75
CA TRP A 140 -9.80 12.62 -10.70
C TRP A 140 -11.00 13.53 -10.46
N ALA A 141 -12.23 13.01 -10.54
CA ALA A 141 -13.45 13.80 -10.38
C ALA A 141 -13.49 14.51 -9.01
N SER A 142 -13.23 13.76 -7.94
CA SER A 142 -13.27 14.26 -6.56
C SER A 142 -12.15 15.26 -6.22
N TYR A 143 -10.95 15.13 -6.79
CA TYR A 143 -9.77 15.90 -6.35
C TYR A 143 -8.84 16.34 -7.48
N GLY A 144 -8.53 15.47 -8.44
CA GLY A 144 -7.56 15.75 -9.50
C GLY A 144 -7.96 16.93 -10.39
N SER A 145 -9.26 17.06 -10.67
CA SER A 145 -9.89 18.18 -11.38
C SER A 145 -9.59 19.54 -10.76
N CYS A 146 -9.47 19.62 -9.43
CA CYS A 146 -9.12 20.84 -8.71
C CYS A 146 -7.66 21.31 -8.93
N SER A 147 -6.80 20.48 -9.54
CA SER A 147 -5.40 20.83 -9.81
C SER A 147 -5.19 21.82 -10.96
N MET A 148 -6.20 21.99 -11.83
CA MET A 148 -6.12 22.75 -13.10
C MET A 148 -5.02 22.26 -14.07
N LEU A 149 -4.54 21.03 -13.89
CA LEU A 149 -3.69 20.31 -14.84
C LEU A 149 -4.57 19.55 -15.86
N SER A 150 -3.97 19.08 -16.96
CA SER A 150 -4.57 18.00 -17.74
C SER A 150 -4.48 16.67 -16.96
N GLN A 151 -5.37 15.73 -17.26
CA GLN A 151 -5.35 14.39 -16.67
C GLN A 151 -3.97 13.73 -16.82
N GLU A 152 -3.41 13.72 -18.04
CA GLU A 152 -2.04 13.27 -18.32
C GLU A 152 -1.01 13.86 -17.34
N ARG A 153 -0.92 15.20 -17.24
CA ARG A 153 0.07 15.88 -16.38
C ARG A 153 -0.19 15.72 -14.89
N TYR A 154 -1.43 15.46 -14.49
CA TYR A 154 -1.77 15.19 -13.10
C TYR A 154 -1.34 13.78 -12.70
N PHE A 155 -1.67 12.77 -13.51
CA PHE A 155 -1.33 11.38 -13.23
C PHE A 155 0.17 11.11 -13.42
N ASP A 156 0.83 11.70 -14.41
CA ASP A 156 2.30 11.67 -14.57
C ASP A 156 3.02 12.09 -13.27
N ARG A 157 2.62 13.22 -12.68
CA ARG A 157 3.16 13.69 -11.39
C ARG A 157 2.85 12.72 -10.26
N ALA A 158 1.62 12.22 -10.18
CA ALA A 158 1.21 11.29 -9.11
C ALA A 158 2.00 9.97 -9.18
N VAL A 159 2.13 9.39 -10.38
CA VAL A 159 2.89 8.17 -10.66
C VAL A 159 4.39 8.39 -10.37
N SER A 160 4.98 9.47 -10.88
CA SER A 160 6.39 9.79 -10.67
C SER A 160 6.74 9.89 -9.17
N ARG A 161 5.94 10.63 -8.39
CA ARG A 161 6.18 10.76 -6.94
C ARG A 161 5.86 9.46 -6.18
N ALA A 162 4.93 8.63 -6.67
CA ALA A 162 4.66 7.31 -6.10
C ALA A 162 5.82 6.33 -6.31
N LEU A 163 6.44 6.33 -7.48
CA LEU A 163 7.62 5.50 -7.79
C LEU A 163 8.81 5.90 -6.91
N GLU A 164 9.06 7.20 -6.74
CA GLU A 164 10.09 7.71 -5.83
C GLU A 164 9.79 7.35 -4.36
N ALA A 165 8.54 7.47 -3.93
CA ALA A 165 8.13 7.04 -2.59
C ALA A 165 8.32 5.53 -2.38
N ARG A 166 8.12 4.68 -3.40
CA ARG A 166 8.43 3.23 -3.35
C ARG A 166 9.92 2.94 -3.28
N GLN A 167 10.78 3.82 -3.77
CA GLN A 167 12.24 3.70 -3.70
C GLN A 167 12.83 4.34 -2.42
N SER A 168 12.00 5.00 -1.59
CA SER A 168 12.45 5.66 -0.37
C SER A 168 12.88 4.68 0.73
N LEU A 169 13.77 5.14 1.61
CA LEU A 169 14.17 4.45 2.83
C LEU A 169 12.95 4.16 3.71
N LEU A 170 11.95 5.06 3.75
CA LEU A 170 10.66 4.82 4.41
C LEU A 170 9.96 3.55 3.88
N ASN A 171 9.87 3.35 2.56
CA ASN A 171 9.26 2.13 2.00
C ASN A 171 10.13 0.89 2.28
N ILE A 172 11.46 1.02 2.24
CA ILE A 172 12.40 -0.05 2.60
C ILE A 172 12.23 -0.46 4.07
N THR A 173 12.10 0.49 5.00
CA THR A 173 11.87 0.22 6.42
C THR A 173 10.49 -0.39 6.68
N ILE A 174 9.45 0.02 5.94
CA ILE A 174 8.14 -0.65 5.98
C ILE A 174 8.26 -2.09 5.49
N ALA A 175 8.92 -2.33 4.36
CA ALA A 175 9.10 -3.67 3.79
C ALA A 175 9.94 -4.59 4.70
N GLY A 176 10.97 -4.06 5.36
CA GLY A 176 11.75 -4.78 6.38
C GLY A 176 10.99 -5.05 7.69
N GLY A 177 9.89 -4.32 7.94
CA GLY A 177 9.03 -4.49 9.10
C GLY A 177 7.84 -5.43 8.90
N ILE A 178 7.66 -6.03 7.72
CA ILE A 178 6.51 -6.89 7.38
C ILE A 178 6.31 -8.00 8.42
N GLY A 179 5.06 -8.20 8.84
CA GLY A 179 4.67 -9.17 9.87
C GLY A 179 4.99 -8.74 11.32
N SER A 180 5.76 -7.66 11.50
CA SER A 180 6.27 -7.21 12.80
C SER A 180 5.61 -5.93 13.30
N ARG A 181 5.65 -5.73 14.63
CA ARG A 181 5.29 -4.46 15.25
C ARG A 181 6.48 -3.51 15.20
N VAL A 182 6.29 -2.31 14.64
CA VAL A 182 7.31 -1.27 14.55
C VAL A 182 6.94 -0.07 15.42
N LYS A 183 7.94 0.73 15.80
CA LYS A 183 7.71 2.03 16.42
C LYS A 183 7.41 3.09 15.36
N LEU A 184 6.58 4.07 15.70
CA LEU A 184 6.29 5.24 14.88
C LEU A 184 7.59 5.96 14.48
N ASP A 185 8.45 6.22 15.47
CA ASP A 185 9.71 6.93 15.31
C ASP A 185 10.67 6.19 14.35
N THR A 186 10.60 4.86 14.25
CA THR A 186 11.41 4.10 13.28
C THR A 186 11.08 4.51 11.83
N LEU A 187 9.81 4.72 11.52
CA LEU A 187 9.40 5.16 10.17
C LEU A 187 9.65 6.67 9.96
N VAL A 188 9.50 7.50 11.00
CA VAL A 188 9.80 8.94 10.91
C VAL A 188 11.30 9.17 10.73
N ASN A 189 12.15 8.46 11.48
CA ASN A 189 13.60 8.54 11.36
C ASN A 189 14.09 8.09 9.98
N ALA A 190 13.57 6.99 9.44
CA ALA A 190 13.87 6.53 8.08
C ALA A 190 13.55 7.60 7.00
N PHE A 191 12.51 8.40 7.21
CA PHE A 191 12.17 9.51 6.32
C PHE A 191 13.10 10.72 6.51
N MET A 192 13.41 11.09 7.75
CA MET A 192 14.35 12.18 8.08
C MET A 192 15.78 11.89 7.63
N GLU A 193 16.24 10.64 7.70
CA GLU A 193 17.57 10.21 7.28
C GLU A 193 17.79 10.45 5.78
N GLN A 194 16.76 10.19 4.96
CA GLN A 194 16.82 10.42 3.51
C GLN A 194 16.57 11.89 3.10
N TYR A 195 15.68 12.60 3.81
CA TYR A 195 15.14 13.89 3.36
C TYR A 195 15.44 15.08 4.29
N GLY A 196 16.19 14.87 5.37
CA GLY A 196 16.51 15.85 6.41
C GLY A 196 15.40 16.00 7.47
N GLU A 197 15.77 16.43 8.67
CA GLU A 197 14.88 16.51 9.85
C GLU A 197 13.58 17.31 9.60
N ALA A 198 13.69 18.44 8.88
CA ALA A 198 12.55 19.29 8.55
C ALA A 198 11.45 18.58 7.74
N SER A 199 11.80 17.51 7.00
CA SER A 199 10.84 16.74 6.21
C SER A 199 9.78 16.03 7.07
N ALA A 200 10.07 15.69 8.33
CA ALA A 200 9.14 14.97 9.21
C ALA A 200 7.77 15.68 9.36
N ALA A 201 7.76 17.01 9.35
CA ALA A 201 6.54 17.81 9.44
C ALA A 201 5.62 17.73 8.19
N SER A 202 6.06 17.04 7.13
CA SER A 202 5.28 16.73 5.93
C SER A 202 4.70 15.30 5.92
N LEU A 203 5.21 14.39 6.77
CA LEU A 203 4.86 12.98 6.79
C LEU A 203 3.76 12.69 7.83
N GLN A 204 2.56 12.31 7.38
CA GLN A 204 1.53 11.74 8.26
C GLN A 204 1.45 10.22 8.02
N ILE A 205 1.63 9.46 9.10
CA ILE A 205 1.51 8.00 9.13
C ILE A 205 0.13 7.68 9.69
N VAL A 206 -0.65 6.82 9.01
CA VAL A 206 -2.05 6.57 9.31
C VAL A 206 -2.31 5.08 9.51
N CYS A 207 -2.89 4.74 10.66
CA CYS A 207 -3.22 3.38 11.03
C CYS A 207 -4.74 3.17 11.07
N GLY A 208 -5.17 1.99 10.64
CA GLY A 208 -6.50 1.47 10.87
C GLY A 208 -6.55 0.52 12.07
N ARG A 209 -7.76 0.14 12.47
CA ARG A 209 -8.03 -0.85 13.51
C ARG A 209 -8.43 -2.18 12.85
N SER A 210 -7.63 -3.23 13.02
CA SER A 210 -8.08 -4.57 12.67
C SER A 210 -8.94 -5.08 13.82
N GLU A 211 -10.26 -5.22 13.59
CA GLU A 211 -11.20 -5.65 14.62
C GLU A 211 -10.89 -7.08 15.10
N LYS A 212 -10.77 -8.02 14.16
CA LYS A 212 -10.56 -9.45 14.43
C LYS A 212 -9.26 -9.74 15.19
N ARG A 213 -8.20 -8.96 14.95
CA ARG A 213 -6.91 -9.08 15.65
C ARG A 213 -6.73 -8.07 16.79
N ASN A 214 -7.73 -7.23 17.06
CA ASN A 214 -7.74 -6.19 18.09
C ASN A 214 -6.43 -5.34 18.15
N GLN A 215 -5.86 -4.99 16.99
CA GLN A 215 -4.58 -4.28 16.88
C GLN A 215 -4.62 -3.13 15.88
N SER A 216 -3.74 -2.14 16.09
CA SER A 216 -3.53 -1.04 15.16
C SER A 216 -2.53 -1.45 14.07
N VAL A 217 -2.86 -1.15 12.82
CA VAL A 217 -2.15 -1.63 11.63
C VAL A 217 -1.88 -0.45 10.70
N LEU A 218 -0.68 -0.33 10.13
CA LEU A 218 -0.39 0.69 9.10
C LEU A 218 -1.33 0.49 7.91
N THR A 219 -2.05 1.53 7.48
CA THR A 219 -2.96 1.47 6.32
C THR A 219 -2.61 2.47 5.23
N GLU A 220 -1.99 3.60 5.58
CA GLU A 220 -1.80 4.72 4.68
C GLU A 220 -0.63 5.62 5.15
N ILE A 221 0.14 6.12 4.18
CA ILE A 221 1.19 7.12 4.32
C ILE A 221 0.75 8.35 3.52
N ARG A 222 0.94 9.54 4.10
CA ARG A 222 0.66 10.83 3.45
C ARG A 222 1.89 11.70 3.49
N ILE A 223 2.29 12.22 2.34
CA ILE A 223 3.44 13.12 2.21
C ILE A 223 2.95 14.44 1.64
N LYS A 224 3.11 15.54 2.40
CA LYS A 224 2.74 16.89 1.94
C LYS A 224 3.83 17.47 1.06
N LEU A 225 3.49 17.79 -0.18
CA LEU A 225 4.38 18.31 -1.22
C LEU A 225 4.01 19.74 -1.59
N ARG A 226 5.01 20.58 -1.83
CA ARG A 226 4.82 21.86 -2.51
C ARG A 226 4.42 21.60 -3.96
N GLN A 227 3.80 22.58 -4.62
CA GLN A 227 3.52 22.49 -6.06
C GLN A 227 4.78 22.14 -6.88
N GLN A 228 5.93 22.76 -6.56
CA GLN A 228 7.22 22.42 -7.19
C GLN A 228 7.69 20.99 -6.87
N GLY A 229 7.42 20.51 -5.65
CA GLY A 229 7.69 19.13 -5.22
C GLY A 229 6.81 18.08 -5.89
N THR A 230 5.80 18.47 -6.67
CA THR A 230 5.09 17.56 -7.59
C THR A 230 5.77 17.45 -8.96
N MET A 231 6.70 18.36 -9.29
CA MET A 231 7.29 18.55 -10.63
C MET A 231 8.77 18.14 -10.72
N ARG A 232 9.37 17.75 -9.60
CA ARG A 232 10.79 17.37 -9.46
C ARG A 232 10.89 16.12 -8.60
N PRO A 233 12.04 15.43 -8.61
CA PRO A 233 12.29 14.35 -7.66
C PRO A 233 12.05 14.76 -6.21
N LEU A 234 11.66 13.81 -5.36
CA LEU A 234 11.55 14.03 -3.93
C LEU A 234 12.94 14.37 -3.34
N GLY A 235 13.06 15.60 -2.84
CA GLY A 235 14.21 16.15 -2.13
C GLY A 235 13.73 17.11 -1.03
N PRO A 236 14.62 17.61 -0.15
CA PRO A 236 14.23 18.42 1.02
C PRO A 236 13.34 19.63 0.69
N GLU A 237 13.52 20.22 -0.49
CA GLU A 237 12.75 21.36 -1.00
C GLU A 237 11.35 21.00 -1.53
N SER A 238 11.11 19.71 -1.83
CA SER A 238 9.82 19.22 -2.35
C SER A 238 8.74 19.21 -1.28
N PHE A 239 9.10 19.14 0.01
CA PHE A 239 8.15 18.99 1.12
C PHE A 239 7.51 20.31 1.55
N TRP A 240 6.21 20.26 1.81
CA TRP A 240 5.45 21.36 2.40
C TRP A 240 5.30 21.12 3.91
N GLN A 241 5.46 22.18 4.69
CA GLN A 241 5.31 22.19 6.14
C GLN A 241 4.42 23.36 6.56
N GLU A 242 3.54 23.09 7.53
CA GLU A 242 2.73 24.11 8.18
C GLU A 242 3.58 24.84 9.23
N THR A 243 3.69 26.16 9.13
CA THR A 243 4.50 26.96 10.06
C THR A 243 3.86 26.97 11.45
N GLY A 244 4.62 26.58 12.49
CA GLY A 244 4.17 26.63 13.88
C GLY A 244 3.28 25.48 14.35
N THR A 245 2.95 24.52 13.49
CA THR A 245 2.09 23.37 13.83
C THR A 245 2.87 22.05 13.71
N THR A 246 2.80 21.20 14.74
CA THR A 246 3.32 19.83 14.67
C THR A 246 2.30 18.90 14.01
N LEU A 247 2.71 18.24 12.92
CA LEU A 247 1.87 17.28 12.21
C LEU A 247 1.60 16.06 13.10
N ARG A 248 0.33 15.81 13.43
CA ARG A 248 -0.06 14.64 14.23
C ARG A 248 -0.21 13.41 13.34
N HIS A 249 0.55 12.35 13.66
CA HIS A 249 0.33 11.01 13.10
C HIS A 249 -1.01 10.45 13.59
N ARG A 250 -1.60 9.53 12.81
CA ARG A 250 -2.82 8.80 13.14
C ARG A 250 -2.51 7.33 13.46
N CYS A 251 -1.39 7.11 14.13
CA CYS A 251 -0.91 5.82 14.62
C CYS A 251 -0.53 5.97 16.11
N PRO A 252 -0.68 4.91 16.92
CA PRO A 252 -0.06 4.85 18.25
C PRO A 252 1.47 4.76 18.13
N GLU A 253 2.18 4.81 19.27
CA GLU A 253 3.64 4.62 19.33
C GLU A 253 4.09 3.32 18.64
N GLN A 254 3.30 2.24 18.70
CA GLN A 254 3.61 0.96 18.07
C GLN A 254 2.41 0.32 17.36
N PHE A 255 2.62 -0.12 16.13
CA PHE A 255 1.60 -0.72 15.26
C PHE A 255 2.19 -1.84 14.39
N LEU A 256 1.34 -2.71 13.86
CA LEU A 256 1.74 -3.79 12.95
C LEU A 256 1.95 -3.26 11.53
N ILE A 257 3.03 -3.68 10.86
CA ILE A 257 3.09 -3.72 9.40
C ILE A 257 2.50 -5.05 8.94
N ALA A 258 1.31 -5.01 8.34
CA ALA A 258 0.62 -6.21 7.91
C ALA A 258 1.38 -6.93 6.78
N GLU A 259 1.34 -8.25 6.79
CA GLU A 259 1.84 -9.11 5.71
C GLU A 259 0.68 -9.48 4.77
N ALA A 260 0.96 -9.54 3.46
CA ALA A 260 0.01 -9.96 2.44
C ALA A 260 -0.36 -11.45 2.58
N GLY A 261 -1.61 -11.80 2.31
CA GLY A 261 -2.07 -13.20 2.38
C GLY A 261 -2.11 -13.80 3.79
N GLN A 262 -1.88 -13.01 4.85
CA GLN A 262 -2.05 -13.46 6.23
C GLN A 262 -3.46 -14.04 6.41
N PRO A 263 -3.60 -15.32 6.81
CA PRO A 263 -4.90 -15.83 7.20
C PRO A 263 -5.43 -14.96 8.32
N VAL A 264 -6.67 -14.50 8.15
CA VAL A 264 -7.39 -13.80 9.20
C VAL A 264 -7.65 -14.85 10.30
N PRO A 265 -7.03 -14.74 11.49
CA PRO A 265 -7.27 -15.69 12.55
C PRO A 265 -8.74 -15.59 12.90
N ASP A 266 -9.38 -16.74 13.11
CA ASP A 266 -10.70 -16.75 13.72
C ASP A 266 -10.65 -15.94 15.02
N PRO A 267 -11.66 -15.10 15.30
CA PRO A 267 -11.65 -14.25 16.47
C PRO A 267 -11.43 -15.15 17.69
N ILE A 268 -10.36 -14.86 18.44
CA ILE A 268 -9.95 -15.64 19.61
C ILE A 268 -11.21 -15.92 20.43
N ALA A 269 -11.59 -17.19 20.50
CA ALA A 269 -12.77 -17.60 21.25
C ALA A 269 -12.64 -16.99 22.65
N LYS A 270 -13.67 -16.25 23.09
CA LYS A 270 -13.65 -15.55 24.38
C LYS A 270 -13.12 -16.54 25.41
N PRO A 271 -12.08 -16.20 26.20
CA PRO A 271 -11.53 -17.14 27.17
C PRO A 271 -12.69 -17.65 28.03
N SER A 272 -12.90 -18.97 27.99
CA SER A 272 -13.88 -19.66 28.82
C SER A 272 -13.69 -19.22 30.26
N LEU A 273 -14.78 -19.06 31.02
CA LEU A 273 -14.66 -18.71 32.43
C LEU A 273 -13.68 -19.69 33.12
N PRO A 274 -12.81 -19.21 34.03
CA PRO A 274 -11.89 -20.10 34.74
C PRO A 274 -12.72 -21.12 35.54
N GLY A 275 -12.75 -22.38 35.08
CA GLY A 275 -13.59 -23.41 35.71
C GLY A 275 -13.99 -24.60 34.84
N THR A 276 -13.96 -24.51 33.51
CA THR A 276 -14.33 -25.65 32.65
C THR A 276 -13.15 -26.11 31.78
N ILE A 277 -12.37 -27.05 32.31
CA ILE A 277 -11.53 -27.92 31.49
C ILE A 277 -12.44 -29.07 31.05
N ASP A 278 -12.96 -29.02 29.82
CA ASP A 278 -13.43 -30.24 29.17
C ASP A 278 -12.19 -31.08 28.87
N LEU A 279 -11.95 -32.08 29.71
CA LEU A 279 -11.02 -33.16 29.39
C LEU A 279 -11.55 -33.85 28.14
N PRO A 280 -10.77 -33.98 27.05
CA PRO A 280 -11.22 -34.75 25.90
C PRO A 280 -11.51 -36.17 26.38
N GLN A 281 -12.76 -36.62 26.19
CA GLN A 281 -13.13 -37.99 26.53
C GLN A 281 -12.22 -38.92 25.72
N MET A 282 -11.40 -39.69 26.42
CA MET A 282 -10.58 -40.73 25.81
C MET A 282 -11.52 -41.69 25.08
N PRO A 283 -11.27 -42.03 23.81
CA PRO A 283 -12.09 -43.00 23.12
C PRO A 283 -12.00 -44.34 23.86
N ASP A 284 -13.14 -45.01 24.03
CA ASP A 284 -13.17 -46.35 24.61
C ASP A 284 -12.30 -47.29 23.78
N ILE A 285 -11.17 -47.71 24.36
CA ILE A 285 -10.29 -48.73 23.78
C ILE A 285 -10.94 -50.08 24.12
N PRO A 286 -11.44 -50.84 23.15
CA PRO A 286 -12.00 -52.17 23.44
C PRO A 286 -10.90 -53.07 24.02
N GLU A 287 -11.27 -53.82 25.06
CA GLU A 287 -10.37 -54.70 25.79
C GLU A 287 -9.81 -55.79 24.85
N PRO A 288 -8.48 -56.02 24.83
CA PRO A 288 -7.88 -56.93 23.86
C PRO A 288 -8.23 -58.38 24.18
N GLU A 289 -8.91 -59.05 23.24
CA GLU A 289 -9.13 -60.50 23.30
C GLU A 289 -7.78 -61.24 23.31
N ALA A 290 -7.40 -61.78 24.46
CA ALA A 290 -6.20 -62.60 24.60
C ALA A 290 -6.45 -63.97 23.96
N PRO A 291 -5.71 -64.38 22.91
CA PRO A 291 -5.85 -65.71 22.34
C PRO A 291 -5.34 -66.76 23.33
N VAL A 292 -6.18 -67.75 23.62
CA VAL A 292 -5.82 -68.91 24.44
C VAL A 292 -4.73 -69.71 23.72
N ILE A 293 -3.57 -69.84 24.35
CA ILE A 293 -2.44 -70.61 23.83
C ILE A 293 -2.68 -72.10 24.16
N GLU A 294 -3.03 -72.90 23.14
CA GLU A 294 -2.89 -74.36 23.23
C GLU A 294 -1.41 -74.73 23.04
N ALA A 295 -0.85 -75.50 23.97
CA ALA A 295 0.55 -75.90 23.94
C ALA A 295 0.77 -77.10 22.96
N PRO A 296 1.65 -76.98 21.95
CA PRO A 296 1.93 -78.09 21.05
C PRO A 296 2.78 -79.18 21.73
N VAL A 297 2.45 -80.44 21.44
CA VAL A 297 3.12 -81.61 22.01
C VAL A 297 4.54 -81.76 21.43
N ILE A 298 5.51 -82.03 22.31
CA ILE A 298 6.92 -82.23 21.96
C ILE A 298 7.11 -83.57 21.23
N GLY A 299 7.51 -83.52 19.96
CA GLY A 299 8.09 -84.65 19.23
C GLY A 299 9.60 -84.48 19.09
N VAL A 300 10.40 -85.44 19.57
CA VAL A 300 11.87 -85.42 19.47
C VAL A 300 12.33 -86.34 18.34
N PRO A 301 12.91 -85.82 17.24
CA PRO A 301 13.66 -86.61 16.28
C PRO A 301 15.17 -86.64 16.60
N THR A 302 15.81 -87.76 16.23
CA THR A 302 17.17 -88.16 16.64
C THR A 302 18.29 -87.37 15.96
N ILE A 303 19.40 -87.19 16.68
CA ILE A 303 20.62 -86.50 16.24
C ILE A 303 21.42 -87.37 15.26
N THR A 304 21.94 -86.79 14.17
CA THR A 304 23.08 -87.35 13.42
C THR A 304 23.99 -86.21 12.93
N SER A 305 25.24 -86.25 13.37
CA SER A 305 26.38 -85.45 12.87
C SER A 305 27.18 -86.34 11.90
N PRO A 306 27.99 -85.84 10.92
CA PRO A 306 29.10 -84.91 11.22
C PRO A 306 29.56 -83.94 10.09
N ALA A 307 30.65 -83.23 10.40
CA ALA A 307 31.76 -82.79 9.53
C ALA A 307 31.87 -81.30 9.12
N ALA A 308 32.94 -80.65 9.64
CA ALA A 308 33.69 -79.54 9.05
C ALA A 308 34.94 -80.11 8.33
N PRO A 309 35.76 -79.39 7.51
CA PRO A 309 36.18 -77.97 7.55
C PRO A 309 35.84 -77.22 6.21
N ALA A 310 36.46 -76.12 5.72
CA ALA A 310 37.70 -75.38 6.02
C ALA A 310 37.62 -73.88 5.57
N PRO A 311 38.61 -73.00 5.88
CA PRO A 311 38.49 -71.54 5.72
C PRO A 311 39.26 -70.95 4.52
N VAL A 312 38.80 -69.81 3.95
CA VAL A 312 39.64 -68.99 3.04
C VAL A 312 39.33 -67.47 3.07
N THR A 313 40.31 -66.70 3.57
CA THR A 313 40.78 -65.31 3.25
C THR A 313 39.85 -64.08 3.10
N PRO A 314 40.36 -62.86 3.42
CA PRO A 314 39.63 -61.58 3.34
C PRO A 314 39.78 -60.85 2.00
N ALA A 315 38.84 -59.92 1.70
CA ALA A 315 38.89 -59.04 0.54
C ALA A 315 38.99 -57.54 0.93
N THR A 316 40.19 -57.02 0.71
CA THR A 316 40.57 -55.68 0.21
C THR A 316 39.68 -54.45 0.42
N THR A 317 40.23 -53.52 1.19
CA THR A 317 40.21 -52.04 1.06
C THR A 317 39.66 -51.45 -0.25
N THR A 318 38.87 -50.38 -0.15
CA THR A 318 38.76 -49.35 -1.21
C THR A 318 38.74 -47.95 -0.59
N THR A 319 39.53 -47.05 -1.18
CA THR A 319 39.91 -45.75 -0.64
C THR A 319 38.90 -44.65 -0.99
N ALA A 320 38.57 -43.77 -0.04
CA ALA A 320 37.83 -42.53 -0.32
C ALA A 320 38.79 -41.41 -0.78
N PRO A 321 38.44 -40.59 -1.80
CA PRO A 321 39.25 -39.45 -2.22
C PRO A 321 39.06 -38.24 -1.30
N ALA A 322 40.12 -37.42 -1.19
CA ALA A 322 40.21 -36.30 -0.26
C ALA A 322 39.35 -35.09 -0.66
N THR A 323 38.79 -34.41 0.34
CA THR A 323 38.09 -33.13 0.18
C THR A 323 39.08 -31.97 0.11
N THR A 324 38.87 -31.06 -0.85
CA THR A 324 39.67 -29.85 -1.06
C THR A 324 39.53 -28.84 0.08
N ALA A 325 40.63 -28.17 0.43
CA ALA A 325 40.65 -27.11 1.44
C ALA A 325 40.02 -25.79 0.92
N PRO A 326 39.44 -24.94 1.80
CA PRO A 326 38.85 -23.66 1.43
C PRO A 326 39.91 -22.60 1.06
N PRO A 327 39.56 -21.59 0.23
CA PRO A 327 40.49 -20.56 -0.24
C PRO A 327 40.85 -19.51 0.84
N ASP A 328 42.07 -18.99 0.74
CA ASP A 328 42.67 -17.95 1.60
C ASP A 328 42.03 -16.56 1.36
N PRO A 329 41.48 -15.89 2.39
CA PRO A 329 40.82 -14.59 2.26
C PRO A 329 41.78 -13.41 2.05
N THR A 330 43.10 -13.62 2.07
CA THR A 330 44.10 -12.54 2.09
C THR A 330 44.59 -12.11 0.70
N LYS A 331 44.02 -12.65 -0.38
CA LYS A 331 44.47 -12.40 -1.76
C LYS A 331 43.46 -11.56 -2.57
N PRO A 332 43.86 -10.40 -3.14
CA PRO A 332 42.97 -9.59 -3.98
C PRO A 332 42.49 -10.38 -5.20
N GLN A 333 41.18 -10.32 -5.49
CA GLN A 333 40.63 -10.88 -6.72
C GLN A 333 40.88 -9.93 -7.91
N PRO A 334 41.15 -10.45 -9.11
CA PRO A 334 41.25 -9.63 -10.32
C PRO A 334 39.89 -9.03 -10.67
N MET A 335 39.88 -7.77 -11.11
CA MET A 335 38.68 -7.14 -11.68
C MET A 335 38.54 -7.55 -13.15
N ASP A 336 37.42 -8.19 -13.50
CA ASP A 336 37.05 -8.42 -14.89
C ASP A 336 36.51 -7.12 -15.50
N THR A 337 37.30 -6.51 -16.39
CA THR A 337 36.87 -5.39 -17.24
C THR A 337 36.50 -5.89 -18.64
N GLU A 338 35.22 -6.13 -18.90
CA GLU A 338 34.71 -6.26 -20.27
C GLU A 338 34.39 -4.88 -20.90
N PRO A 339 34.73 -4.65 -22.18
CA PRO A 339 34.46 -3.37 -22.85
C PRO A 339 33.01 -3.28 -23.36
N MET A 340 32.33 -2.22 -22.97
CA MET A 340 30.96 -1.88 -23.39
C MET A 340 30.90 -1.51 -24.88
N GLN A 341 30.14 -2.27 -25.69
CA GLN A 341 29.88 -1.92 -27.09
C GLN A 341 28.73 -0.91 -27.22
N ILE A 342 28.94 0.15 -27.99
CA ILE A 342 27.95 1.19 -28.26
C ILE A 342 27.25 0.87 -29.59
N ILE A 343 25.93 0.72 -29.55
CA ILE A 343 25.09 0.53 -30.75
C ILE A 343 24.50 1.89 -31.17
N PRO A 344 24.73 2.38 -32.40
CA PRO A 344 24.11 3.61 -32.89
C PRO A 344 22.63 3.38 -33.31
N PRO A 345 21.78 4.42 -33.26
CA PRO A 345 20.37 4.30 -33.62
C PRO A 345 20.17 4.11 -35.13
N MET A 346 19.16 3.31 -35.50
CA MET A 346 18.70 3.18 -36.88
C MET A 346 17.84 4.38 -37.32
N GLN A 347 17.87 4.66 -38.62
CA GLN A 347 17.08 5.68 -39.32
C GLN A 347 15.65 5.21 -39.61
#